data_AF-A0A6G9YS06-F1
#
_entry.id   AF-A0A6G9YS06-F1
#
_cell.length_a   1.000
_cell.length_b   1.000
_cell.length_c   1.000
_cell.angle_alpha   90.00
_cell.angle_beta   90.00
_cell.angle_gamma   90.00
#
_symmetry.space_group_name_H-M   'P 1'
#
loop_
_entity.id
_entity.type
_entity.pdbx_description
1 polymer ?
#
loop_
_entity_poly.entity_id
_entity_poly.type
_entity_poly.pdbx_seq_one_letter_code
_entity_poly.pdbx_strand_id
1 'polypeptide(L)'
;MVVKIEGSKAYQEFVKEQSRAFSRHFFEFIWSRNLDIEDEFWSEQDKADFNAESDLLLAEWKRREAEMWAAEESDDRAPES
;
A
#
# COMPACT_ATOMS: atom_id res chain seq x y z
N MET A 1 -17.86 4.38 -23.85
CA MET A 1 -16.64 5.20 -23.72
C MET A 1 -15.77 4.48 -22.70
N VAL A 2 -14.79 3.70 -23.17
CA VAL A 2 -13.86 3.01 -22.26
C VAL A 2 -12.78 4.02 -21.96
N VAL A 3 -12.88 4.67 -20.81
CA VAL A 3 -11.81 5.53 -20.32
C VAL A 3 -10.66 4.58 -19.98
N LYS A 4 -9.77 4.38 -20.95
CA LYS A 4 -8.45 3.78 -20.68
C LYS A 4 -7.66 4.83 -19.91
N ILE A 5 -7.94 4.92 -18.62
CA ILE A 5 -7.07 5.60 -17.68
C ILE A 5 -5.85 4.67 -17.58
N GLU A 6 -4.82 4.90 -18.39
CA GLU A 6 -3.48 4.64 -17.89
C GLU A 6 -3.42 5.36 -16.54
N GLY A 7 -3.36 4.59 -15.45
CA GLY A 7 -3.68 5.04 -14.09
C GLY A 7 -3.25 6.49 -13.85
N SER A 8 -4.16 7.32 -13.35
CA SER A 8 -3.96 8.76 -13.18
C SER A 8 -2.61 9.04 -12.50
N LYS A 9 -2.04 10.23 -12.70
CA LYS A 9 -0.78 10.58 -12.01
C LYS A 9 -0.89 10.36 -10.49
N ALA A 10 -2.07 10.62 -9.91
CA ALA A 10 -2.37 10.32 -8.53
C ALA A 10 -2.28 8.82 -8.22
N TYR A 11 -2.89 7.96 -9.03
CA TYR A 11 -2.75 6.50 -8.89
C TYR A 11 -1.31 6.00 -9.04
N GLN A 12 -0.53 6.57 -9.97
CA GLN A 12 0.88 6.20 -10.13
C GLN A 12 1.73 6.57 -8.92
N GLU A 13 1.52 7.76 -8.35
CA GLU A 13 2.19 8.16 -7.11
C GLU A 13 1.70 7.33 -5.92
N PHE A 14 0.40 7.03 -5.83
CA PHE A 14 -0.16 6.13 -4.82
C PHE A 14 0.52 4.75 -4.83
N VAL A 15 0.68 4.13 -6.00
CA VAL A 15 1.37 2.83 -6.13
C VAL A 15 2.84 2.93 -5.70
N LYS A 16 3.54 4.02 -6.05
CA LYS A 16 4.93 4.25 -5.60
C LYS A 16 5.04 4.39 -4.10
N GLU A 17 4.15 5.16 -3.48
CA GLU A 17 4.14 5.36 -2.03
C GLU A 17 3.78 4.06 -1.30
N GLN A 18 2.80 3.32 -1.80
CA GLN A 18 2.44 2.00 -1.28
C GLN A 18 3.65 1.06 -1.34
N SER A 19 4.30 0.94 -2.51
CA SER A 19 5.48 0.10 -2.67
C SER A 19 6.60 0.49 -1.69
N ARG A 20 6.87 1.79 -1.52
CA ARG A 20 7.86 2.28 -0.54
C ARG A 20 7.49 1.93 0.89
N ALA A 21 6.22 2.02 1.26
CA ALA A 21 5.75 1.69 2.60
C ALA A 21 5.91 0.20 2.91
N PHE A 22 5.54 -0.68 1.97
CA PHE A 22 5.73 -2.14 2.14
C PHE A 22 7.21 -2.53 2.18
N SER A 23 8.05 -1.98 1.31
CA SER A 23 9.49 -2.23 1.37
C SER A 23 10.09 -1.76 2.71
N ARG A 24 9.70 -0.58 3.20
CA ARG A 24 10.14 -0.09 4.50
C ARG A 24 9.68 -1.00 5.64
N HIS A 25 8.41 -1.37 5.67
CA HIS A 25 7.86 -2.28 6.67
C HIS A 25 8.63 -3.60 6.71
N PHE A 26 8.91 -4.19 5.55
CA PHE A 26 9.72 -5.39 5.43
C PHE A 26 11.13 -5.20 6.01
N PHE A 27 11.87 -4.18 5.57
CA PHE A 27 13.24 -3.95 6.07
C PHE A 27 13.29 -3.61 7.56
N GLU A 28 12.33 -2.83 8.07
CA GLU A 28 12.24 -2.52 9.50
C GLU A 28 11.92 -3.76 10.33
N PHE A 29 11.02 -4.62 9.84
CA PHE A 29 10.69 -5.88 10.52
C PHE A 29 11.91 -6.78 10.63
N ILE A 30 12.60 -7.06 9.51
CA ILE A 30 13.77 -7.95 9.53
C ILE A 30 14.89 -7.39 10.40
N TRP A 31 15.15 -6.08 10.35
CA TRP A 31 16.22 -5.48 11.14
C TRP A 31 15.88 -5.44 12.63
N SER A 32 14.62 -5.15 12.99
CA SER A 32 14.19 -5.11 14.39
C SER A 32 14.29 -6.46 15.09
N ARG A 33 14.14 -7.55 14.34
CA ARG A 33 14.18 -8.94 14.84
C ARG A 33 15.46 -9.68 14.49
N ASN A 34 16.40 -9.03 13.80
CA ASN A 34 17.64 -9.63 13.31
C ASN A 34 17.38 -10.92 12.50
N LEU A 35 16.41 -10.84 11.57
CA LEU A 35 16.02 -11.93 10.69
C LEU A 35 16.79 -11.85 9.37
N ASP A 36 16.85 -13.00 8.69
CA ASP A 36 17.34 -13.07 7.32
C ASP A 36 16.39 -12.34 6.36
N ILE A 37 16.89 -11.94 5.19
CA ILE A 37 16.06 -11.39 4.12
C ILE A 37 15.14 -12.46 3.51
N GLU A 38 15.56 -13.73 3.53
CA GLU A 38 14.71 -14.84 3.09
C GLU A 38 13.79 -15.31 4.24
N ASP A 39 12.49 -15.38 3.95
CA ASP A 39 11.47 -15.77 4.93
C ASP A 39 11.50 -17.27 5.28
N GLU A 40 12.21 -18.08 4.49
CA GLU A 40 12.35 -19.52 4.72
C GLU A 40 13.03 -19.86 6.05
N PHE A 41 13.89 -18.96 6.54
CA PHE A 41 14.62 -19.11 7.80
C PHE A 41 13.87 -18.53 9.01
N TRP A 42 12.72 -17.88 8.78
CA TRP A 42 11.97 -17.25 9.86
C TRP A 42 11.22 -18.31 10.66
N SER A 43 11.05 -18.05 11.95
CA SER A 43 10.15 -18.86 12.76
C SER A 43 8.71 -18.69 12.28
N GLU A 44 7.87 -19.69 12.53
CA GLU A 44 6.43 -19.59 12.21
C GLU A 44 5.76 -18.42 12.96
N GLN A 45 6.28 -18.05 14.14
CA GLN A 45 5.79 -16.89 14.89
C GLN A 45 6.16 -15.58 14.18
N ASP A 46 7.40 -15.44 13.70
CA ASP A 46 7.83 -14.22 12.99
C ASP A 46 7.06 -14.05 11.68
N LYS A 47 6.80 -15.15 10.96
CA LYS A 47 5.94 -15.13 9.78
C LYS A 47 4.51 -14.69 10.13
N ALA A 48 3.95 -15.23 11.21
CA ALA A 48 2.60 -14.88 11.65
C ALA A 48 2.50 -13.40 12.04
N ASP A 49 3.49 -12.88 12.78
CA ASP A 49 3.55 -11.49 13.19
C ASP A 49 3.69 -10.55 11.99
N PHE A 50 4.60 -10.87 11.07
CA PHE A 50 4.78 -10.11 9.83
C PHE A 50 3.51 -10.08 8.98
N ASN A 51 2.83 -11.21 8.83
CA ASN A 51 1.57 -11.30 8.10
C ASN A 51 0.48 -10.46 8.78
N ALA A 52 0.38 -10.51 10.11
CA ALA A 52 -0.60 -9.71 10.85
C ALA A 52 -0.35 -8.20 10.69
N GLU A 53 0.91 -7.75 10.77
CA GLU A 53 1.27 -6.35 10.54
C GLU A 53 1.05 -5.93 9.07
N SER A 54 1.39 -6.81 8.13
CA SER A 54 1.17 -6.60 6.70
C SER A 54 -0.31 -6.50 6.33
N ASP A 55 -1.18 -7.30 6.96
CA ASP A 55 -2.64 -7.25 6.77
C ASP A 55 -3.22 -5.91 7.24
N LEU A 56 -2.72 -5.38 8.37
CA LEU A 56 -3.12 -4.06 8.86
C LEU A 56 -2.67 -2.96 7.89
N LEU A 57 -1.45 -3.05 7.37
CA LEU A 57 -0.92 -2.11 6.37
C LEU A 57 -1.74 -2.18 5.07
N LEU A 58 -2.08 -3.39 4.59
CA LEU A 58 -2.94 -3.59 3.41
C LEU A 58 -4.32 -2.97 3.61
N ALA A 59 -4.93 -3.16 4.78
CA ALA A 59 -6.24 -2.57 5.10
C ALA A 59 -6.18 -1.04 5.10
N GLU A 60 -5.11 -0.44 5.65
CA GLU A 60 -4.90 1.01 5.61
C GLU A 60 -4.80 1.52 4.16
N TRP A 61 -3.98 0.86 3.33
CA TRP A 61 -3.81 1.28 1.95
C TRP A 61 -5.07 1.11 1.10
N LYS A 62 -5.88 0.08 1.34
CA LYS A 62 -7.21 -0.06 0.71
C LYS A 62 -8.14 1.09 1.08
N ARG A 63 -8.10 1.56 2.33
CA ARG A 63 -8.87 2.74 2.74
C ARG A 63 -8.40 4.00 2.01
N ARG A 64 -7.08 4.22 1.96
CA ARG A 64 -6.48 5.36 1.24
C ARG A 64 -6.80 5.35 -0.26
N GLU A 65 -6.81 4.16 -0.87
CA GLU A 65 -7.21 3.99 -2.27
C GLU A 65 -8.67 4.43 -2.48
N ALA A 66 -9.59 3.99 -1.62
CA ALA A 66 -10.99 4.40 -1.69
C ALA A 66 -11.17 5.91 -1.48
N GLU A 67 -10.41 6.52 -0.56
CA GLU A 67 -10.39 7.97 -0.35
C GLU A 67 -9.87 8.73 -1.57
N MET A 68 -8.81 8.22 -2.23
CA MET A 68 -8.27 8.80 -3.46
C MET A 68 -9.29 8.79 -4.59
N TRP A 69 -9.97 7.65 -4.82
CA TRP A 69 -11.00 7.56 -5.86
C TRP A 69 -12.21 8.43 -5.56
N ALA A 70 -12.64 8.52 -4.29
CA ALA A 70 -13.71 9.42 -3.88
C ALA A 70 -13.36 10.90 -4.09
N ALA A 71 -12.09 11.27 -3.90
CA ALA A 71 -11.59 12.62 -4.16
C ALA A 71 -11.58 12.94 -5.67
N GLU A 72 -11.11 12.02 -6.52
CA GLU A 72 -11.13 12.20 -7.97
C GLU A 72 -12.57 12.31 -8.51
N GLU A 73 -13.51 11.50 -8.02
CA GLU A 73 -14.92 11.58 -8.43
C GLU A 73 -15.59 12.90 -8.00
N SER A 74 -15.14 13.49 -6.88
CA SER A 74 -15.63 14.76 -6.38
C SER A 74 -15.09 15.96 -7.17
N ASP A 75 -13.85 15.85 -7.68
CA ASP A 75 -13.20 16.88 -8.50
C ASP A 75 -13.81 16.95 -9.92
N ASP A 76 -14.14 15.80 -10.51
CA ASP A 76 -14.84 15.70 -11.80
C ASP A 76 -16.28 16.27 -11.78
N ARG A 77 -16.88 16.46 -10.59
CA ARG A 77 -18.25 16.98 -10.42
C ARG A 77 -18.32 18.46 -10.05
N ALA A 78 -17.21 19.17 -9.89
CA ALA A 78 -17.25 20.60 -9.61
C ALA A 78 -17.69 21.37 -10.87
N PRO A 79 -18.90 21.98 -10.91
CA PRO A 79 -19.25 22.87 -12.01
C PRO A 79 -18.38 24.12 -11.90
N GLU A 80 -17.70 24.45 -13.00
CA GLU A 80 -17.06 25.75 -13.19
C GLU A 80 -18.03 26.85 -12.75
N SER A 81 -17.66 27.59 -11.70
CA SER A 81 -18.38 28.77 -11.21
C SER A 81 -17.80 30.03 -11.83
#